data_AF-A0A7V0QG93-F1
#
_entry.id   AF-A0A7V0QG93-F1
#
_cell.length_a   1.000
_cell.length_b   1.000
_cell.length_c   1.000
_cell.angle_alpha   90.00
_cell.angle_beta   90.00
_cell.angle_gamma   90.00
#
_symmetry.space_group_name_H-M   'P 1'
#
loop_
_entity.id
_entity.type
_entity.pdbx_description
1 polymer ?
#
loop_
_entity_poly.entity_id
_entity_poly.type
_entity_poly.pdbx_seq_one_letter_code
_entity_poly.pdbx_strand_id
1 'polypeptide(L)'
;GTHTHIQTADERILPEGTAYITDIGMTGAVDSVLGRRVDRVLEHFLTGMPARFGMAKENVQLQGVIVDIDENSGRACAIERIKLRLDEDR
;
A
#
# COMPACT_ATOMS: atom_id res chain seq x y z
N GLY A 1 -2.12 -7.84 -4.85
CA GLY A 1 -2.86 -8.21 -3.63
C GLY A 1 -2.95 -7.00 -2.72
N THR A 2 -3.48 -7.19 -1.50
CA THR A 2 -3.64 -6.17 -0.44
C THR A 2 -3.41 -6.86 0.91
N HIS A 3 -3.30 -6.09 2.00
CA HIS A 3 -3.40 -6.46 3.44
C HIS A 3 -2.15 -6.08 4.23
N THR A 4 -0.97 -6.28 3.66
CA THR A 4 0.30 -6.11 4.40
C THR A 4 0.68 -4.65 4.59
N HIS A 5 -0.01 -3.74 3.91
CA HIS A 5 0.16 -2.28 3.95
C HIS A 5 1.52 -1.78 3.43
N ILE A 6 2.35 -2.66 2.84
CA ILE A 6 3.64 -2.32 2.24
C ILE A 6 3.59 -2.66 0.75
N GLN A 7 3.70 -1.63 -0.10
CA GLN A 7 3.73 -1.84 -1.55
C GLN A 7 4.99 -2.61 -1.96
N THR A 8 4.79 -3.73 -2.66
CA THR A 8 5.88 -4.52 -3.25
C THR A 8 6.32 -3.93 -4.59
N ALA A 9 7.50 -4.31 -5.09
CA ALA A 9 8.05 -3.88 -6.37
C ALA A 9 8.14 -5.03 -7.38
N ASP A 10 7.16 -5.93 -7.32
CA ASP A 10 7.06 -7.14 -8.14
C ASP A 10 5.92 -7.06 -9.17
N GLU A 11 5.46 -5.85 -9.47
CA GLU A 11 4.48 -5.59 -10.52
C GLU A 11 4.96 -6.13 -11.86
N ARG A 12 4.11 -6.95 -12.50
CA ARG A 12 4.42 -7.56 -13.80
C ARG A 12 3.17 -8.06 -14.50
N ILE A 13 3.31 -8.33 -15.78
CA ILE A 13 2.34 -9.12 -16.55
C ILE A 13 2.78 -10.58 -16.53
N LEU A 14 1.85 -11.47 -16.20
CA LEU A 14 2.05 -12.93 -16.20
C LEU A 14 1.93 -13.50 -17.64
N PRO A 15 2.41 -14.73 -17.91
CA PRO A 15 2.44 -15.29 -19.27
C PRO A 15 1.11 -15.24 -20.04
N GLU A 16 -0.02 -15.37 -19.36
CA GLU A 16 -1.36 -15.34 -19.97
C GLU A 16 -2.02 -13.95 -19.93
N GLY A 17 -1.24 -12.87 -19.73
CA GLY A 17 -1.71 -11.49 -19.84
C GLY A 17 -2.38 -10.93 -18.59
N THR A 18 -2.27 -11.59 -17.43
CA THR A 18 -2.80 -11.07 -16.17
C THR A 18 -1.80 -10.13 -15.51
N ALA A 19 -2.23 -8.91 -15.16
CA ALA A 19 -1.44 -8.01 -14.31
C ALA A 19 -1.39 -8.54 -12.88
N TYR A 20 -0.21 -8.51 -12.27
CA TYR A 20 0.05 -9.03 -10.94
C TYR A 20 0.95 -8.11 -10.13
N ILE A 21 0.70 -8.04 -8.83
CA ILE A 21 1.57 -7.47 -7.79
C ILE A 21 1.26 -8.20 -6.48
N THR A 22 2.25 -8.50 -5.64
CA THR A 22 2.00 -9.17 -4.35
C THR A 22 1.13 -8.31 -3.44
N ASP A 23 1.50 -7.06 -3.20
CA ASP A 23 0.71 -6.12 -2.40
C ASP A 23 0.77 -4.70 -2.99
N ILE A 24 -0.40 -4.08 -3.20
CA ILE A 24 -0.50 -2.69 -3.70
C ILE A 24 -0.11 -1.67 -2.63
N GLY A 25 -0.03 -2.09 -1.36
CA GLY A 25 0.33 -1.26 -0.23
C GLY A 25 -0.87 -0.64 0.49
N MET A 26 -0.69 0.56 1.02
CA MET A 26 -1.69 1.27 1.82
C MET A 26 -1.83 2.71 1.36
N THR A 27 -3.07 3.21 1.38
CA THR A 27 -3.35 4.66 1.37
C THR A 27 -3.60 5.14 2.79
N GLY A 28 -2.69 5.94 3.33
CA GLY A 28 -2.71 6.38 4.74
C GLY A 28 -1.39 6.99 5.22
N ALA A 29 -1.30 7.24 6.52
CA ALA A 29 -0.12 7.82 7.16
C ALA A 29 1.10 6.88 7.06
N VAL A 30 2.19 7.33 6.43
CA VAL A 30 3.39 6.48 6.22
C VAL A 30 4.32 6.44 7.43
N ASP A 31 4.35 7.51 8.22
CA ASP A 31 5.12 7.58 9.47
C ASP A 31 4.34 6.90 10.61
N SER A 32 4.10 5.60 10.44
CA SER A 32 3.23 4.81 11.29
C SER A 32 3.63 3.33 11.27
N VAL A 33 3.00 2.52 12.14
CA VAL A 33 3.09 1.06 12.04
C VAL A 33 1.80 0.54 11.41
N LEU A 34 1.84 0.28 10.10
CA LEU A 34 0.70 -0.20 9.31
C LEU A 34 -0.55 0.70 9.45
N GLY A 35 -0.38 2.02 9.53
CA GLY A 35 -1.45 3.01 9.71
C GLY A 35 -1.78 3.34 11.18
N ARG A 36 -1.14 2.66 12.15
CA ARG A 36 -1.35 2.88 13.58
C ARG A 36 -0.27 3.77 14.18
N ARG A 37 -0.64 4.48 15.24
CA ARG A 37 0.27 5.25 16.07
C ARG A 37 1.43 4.39 16.57
N VAL A 38 2.65 4.85 16.29
CA VAL A 38 3.89 4.15 16.64
C VAL A 38 3.99 3.89 18.16
N ASP A 39 3.70 4.90 18.99
CA ASP A 39 3.84 4.80 20.45
C ASP A 39 2.99 3.69 21.07
N ARG A 40 1.75 3.52 20.60
CA ARG A 40 0.82 2.50 21.12
C ARG A 40 1.17 1.09 20.68
N VAL A 41 1.70 0.94 19.47
CA VAL A 41 2.17 -0.36 18.98
C VAL A 41 3.43 -0.76 19.73
N LEU A 42 4.38 0.16 19.91
CA LEU A 42 5.59 -0.09 20.69
C LEU A 42 5.29 -0.43 22.16
N GLU A 43 4.38 0.30 22.81
CA GLU A 43 3.92 0.00 24.17
C GLU A 43 3.45 -1.46 24.29
N HIS A 44 2.63 -1.93 23.36
CA HIS A 44 2.16 -3.32 23.34
C HIS A 44 3.30 -4.33 23.16
N PHE A 45 4.19 -4.13 22.20
CA PHE A 45 5.28 -5.08 21.92
C PHE A 45 6.36 -5.11 23.00
N LEU A 46 6.67 -3.96 23.62
CA LEU A 46 7.70 -3.87 24.66
C LEU A 46 7.20 -4.39 26.02
N THR A 47 5.92 -4.16 26.34
CA THR A 47 5.38 -4.51 27.67
C THR A 47 4.60 -5.83 27.67
N GLY A 48 4.14 -6.30 26.51
CA GLY A 48 3.22 -7.44 26.39
C GLY A 48 1.79 -7.15 26.88
N MET A 49 1.51 -5.91 27.33
CA MET A 49 0.20 -5.53 27.85
C MET A 49 -0.73 -5.00 26.74
N PRO A 50 -2.05 -5.15 26.87
CA PRO A 50 -2.99 -4.57 25.90
C PRO A 50 -2.84 -3.05 25.79
N ALA A 51 -2.74 -2.54 24.56
CA ALA A 51 -2.74 -1.11 24.27
C ALA A 51 -3.76 -0.79 23.16
N ARG A 52 -4.33 0.42 23.17
CA ARG A 52 -5.29 0.85 22.15
C ARG A 52 -4.56 1.39 20.92
N PHE A 53 -4.66 0.71 19.79
CA PHE A 53 -4.03 1.13 18.53
C PHE A 53 -4.82 2.24 17.81
N GLY A 54 -4.55 3.49 18.21
CA GLY A 54 -5.06 4.67 17.51
C GLY A 54 -4.50 4.82 16.10
N MET A 55 -5.22 5.55 15.24
CA MET A 55 -4.78 5.85 13.86
C MET A 55 -3.72 6.96 13.85
N ALA A 56 -2.69 6.81 13.02
CA ALA A 56 -1.80 7.91 12.63
C ALA A 56 -2.49 8.80 11.58
N LYS A 57 -2.12 10.09 11.49
CA LYS A 57 -2.81 11.08 10.66
C LYS A 57 -1.92 11.92 9.75
N GLU A 58 -0.64 12.01 10.06
CA GLU A 58 0.32 12.87 9.34
C GLU A 58 0.99 12.14 8.19
N ASN A 59 1.58 12.89 7.24
CA ASN A 59 2.35 12.38 6.10
C ASN A 59 1.59 11.28 5.33
N VAL A 60 0.39 11.64 4.85
CA VAL A 60 -0.47 10.70 4.15
C VAL A 60 0.06 10.47 2.73
N GLN A 61 0.10 9.20 2.34
CA GLN A 61 0.50 8.80 1.02
C GLN A 61 -0.56 7.89 0.41
N LEU A 62 -0.85 8.10 -0.87
CA LEU A 62 -1.64 7.20 -1.71
C LEU A 62 -0.71 6.15 -2.34
N GLN A 63 -1.14 4.90 -2.31
CA GLN A 63 -0.50 3.79 -3.00
C GLN A 63 -1.54 3.01 -3.79
N GLY A 64 -1.19 2.66 -5.03
CA GLY A 64 -2.04 1.92 -5.93
C GLY A 64 -1.28 1.45 -7.16
N VAL A 65 -2.01 0.96 -8.15
CA VAL A 65 -1.47 0.60 -9.47
C VAL A 65 -2.40 1.09 -10.57
N ILE A 66 -1.82 1.49 -11.69
CA ILE A 66 -2.53 1.71 -12.96
C ILE A 66 -2.30 0.47 -13.81
N VAL A 67 -3.37 -0.08 -14.40
CA VAL A 67 -3.31 -1.24 -15.29
C VAL A 67 -3.97 -0.85 -16.60
N ASP A 68 -3.21 -0.96 -17.69
CA ASP A 68 -3.73 -0.78 -19.04
C ASP A 68 -4.23 -2.13 -19.56
N ILE A 69 -5.43 -2.17 -20.12
CA ILE A 69 -6.08 -3.39 -20.59
C ILE A 69 -6.47 -3.24 -22.06
N ASP A 70 -6.12 -4.21 -22.89
CA ASP A 70 -6.62 -4.31 -24.26
C ASP A 70 -8.09 -4.74 -24.25
N GLU A 71 -8.97 -3.89 -24.77
CA GLU A 71 -10.43 -4.11 -24.75
C GLU A 71 -10.86 -5.34 -25.56
N ASN A 72 -10.10 -5.72 -26.59
CA ASN A 72 -10.47 -6.84 -27.46
C ASN A 72 -10.15 -8.19 -26.84
N SER A 73 -8.95 -8.34 -26.25
CA SER A 73 -8.50 -9.60 -25.65
C SER A 73 -8.76 -9.71 -24.15
N GLY A 74 -9.02 -8.59 -23.47
CA GLY A 74 -9.13 -8.51 -22.01
C GLY A 74 -7.80 -8.69 -21.27
N ARG A 75 -6.67 -8.69 -21.98
CA ARG A 75 -5.33 -8.87 -21.41
C ARG A 75 -4.75 -7.53 -20.96
N ALA A 76 -3.98 -7.55 -19.88
CA ALA A 76 -3.21 -6.40 -19.44
C ALA A 76 -2.02 -6.13 -20.39
N CYS A 77 -1.85 -4.88 -20.77
CA CYS A 77 -0.76 -4.37 -21.60
C CYS A 77 0.37 -3.74 -20.79
N ALA A 78 0.03 -3.14 -19.65
CA ALA A 78 0.97 -2.52 -18.72
C ALA A 78 0.44 -2.58 -17.28
N ILE A 79 1.36 -2.51 -16.32
CA ILE A 79 1.07 -2.26 -14.90
C ILE A 79 2.13 -1.29 -14.37
N GLU A 80 1.69 -0.19 -13.75
CA GLU A 80 2.56 0.83 -13.15
C GLU A 80 2.16 1.06 -11.69
N ARG A 81 3.14 1.12 -10.78
CA ARG A 81 2.90 1.48 -9.37
C ARG A 81 2.75 2.97 -9.20
N ILE A 82 1.75 3.36 -8.40
CA ILE A 82 1.52 4.73 -7.97
C ILE A 82 1.92 4.88 -6.51
N LYS A 83 2.66 5.95 -6.23
CA LYS A 83 3.15 6.32 -4.90
C LYS A 83 3.18 7.84 -4.75
N LEU A 84 2.12 8.45 -4.20
CA LEU A 84 1.92 9.91 -4.19
C LEU A 84 1.71 10.44 -2.76
N ARG A 85 2.47 11.46 -2.37
CA ARG A 85 2.27 12.14 -1.07
C ARG A 85 1.20 13.21 -1.20
N LEU A 86 0.27 13.26 -0.25
CA LEU A 86 -0.85 14.22 -0.27
C LEU A 86 -0.41 15.68 -0.03
N ASP A 87 0.78 15.87 0.55
CA ASP A 87 1.28 17.18 0.97
C ASP A 87 2.24 17.83 -0.05
N GLU A 88 2.60 17.14 -1.14
CA GLU A 88 3.58 17.62 -2.13
C GLU A 88 2.95 18.38 -3.32
N ASP A 89 1.61 18.48 -3.38
CA ASP A 89 0.86 19.18 -4.44
C ASP A 89 0.26 20.54 -3.99
N ARG A 90 0.87 21.24 -3.02
CA ARG A 90 0.49 22.64 -2.67
C ARG A 90 1.56 23.65 -3.03
#